data_AF-A0A1K2IE01-F1
#
_entry.id   AF-A0A1K2IE01-F1
#
_cell.length_a   1.000
_cell.length_b   1.000
_cell.length_c   1.000
_cell.angle_alpha   90.00
_cell.angle_beta   90.00
_cell.angle_gamma   90.00
#
_symmetry.space_group_name_H-M   'P 1'
#
loop_
_entity.id
_entity.type
_entity.pdbx_description
1 polymer ?
#
loop_
_entity_poly.entity_id
_entity_poly.type
_entity_poly.pdbx_seq_one_letter_code
_entity_poly.pdbx_strand_id
1 'polypeptide(L)'
;MVLAKILDKKIELTFDTGFTGRLKISDSNYNSKKVKQAVETYGTNSVGAFGAGKPLPGYIFRTDELALGNQTFQNELVMTGSTSLIGNEFFKDFIFIMDWKNSKIYMKRIKNNPPKLESFGFGYRFIDAKPVVAFVFKDNGSPVQIGDSILSINTIDLDHLDKESACNYMINRVEKDYKTIEIKVKRDGKILDFKLDKNEYLK
;
A
#
# COMPACT_ATOMS: atom_id res chain seq x y z
N MET A 1 0.54 -17.60 12.36
CA MET A 1 1.60 -16.59 12.07
C MET A 1 2.78 -17.30 11.43
N VAL A 2 3.61 -16.57 10.69
CA VAL A 2 4.86 -17.07 10.09
C VAL A 2 6.03 -16.26 10.59
N LEU A 3 7.15 -16.92 10.89
CA LEU A 3 8.35 -16.26 11.37
C LEU A 3 9.22 -15.81 10.19
N ALA A 4 9.57 -14.53 10.16
CA ALA A 4 10.49 -13.95 9.19
C ALA A 4 11.67 -13.26 9.87
N LYS A 5 12.81 -13.16 9.19
CA LYS A 5 13.91 -12.28 9.57
C LYS A 5 13.92 -11.07 8.64
N ILE A 6 13.71 -9.87 9.18
CA ILE A 6 13.69 -8.59 8.46
C ILE A 6 14.49 -7.57 9.29
N LEU A 7 15.38 -6.81 8.65
CA LEU A 7 16.25 -5.84 9.34
C LEU A 7 16.99 -6.43 10.56
N ASP A 8 17.53 -7.64 10.40
CA ASP A 8 18.20 -8.42 11.46
C ASP A 8 17.33 -8.86 12.65
N LYS A 9 16.02 -8.60 12.63
CA LYS A 9 15.07 -8.98 13.67
C LYS A 9 14.20 -10.16 13.23
N LYS A 10 13.93 -11.07 14.16
CA LYS A 10 12.87 -12.08 14.01
C LYS A 10 11.52 -11.42 14.26
N ILE A 11 10.63 -11.44 13.26
CA ILE A 11 9.31 -10.82 13.28
C ILE A 11 8.27 -11.89 12.98
N GLU A 12 7.25 -11.99 13.82
CA GLU A 12 6.06 -12.78 13.53
C GLU A 12 5.14 -11.97 12.61
N LEU A 13 4.88 -12.50 11.42
CA LEU A 13 3.97 -11.94 10.44
C LEU A 13 2.66 -12.73 10.48
N THR A 14 1.53 -12.04 10.52
CA THR A 14 0.24 -12.68 10.26
C THR A 14 0.13 -12.96 8.77
N PHE A 15 -0.10 -14.22 8.41
CA PHE A 15 -0.39 -14.62 7.03
C PHE A 15 -1.83 -14.23 6.72
N ASP A 16 -2.02 -13.13 6.01
CA ASP A 16 -3.30 -12.43 5.93
C ASP A 16 -3.76 -12.31 4.48
N THR A 17 -4.66 -13.20 4.08
CA THR A 17 -5.28 -13.17 2.74
C THR A 17 -6.33 -12.06 2.58
N GLY A 18 -6.69 -11.36 3.66
CA GLY A 18 -7.51 -10.15 3.65
C GLY A 18 -6.68 -8.87 3.49
N PHE A 19 -5.37 -8.93 3.68
CA PHE A 19 -4.47 -7.79 3.47
C PHE A 19 -4.05 -7.69 2.00
N THR A 20 -4.42 -6.59 1.35
CA THR A 20 -4.10 -6.33 -0.06
C THR A 20 -2.66 -5.90 -0.28
N GLY A 21 -1.92 -5.48 0.76
CA GLY A 21 -0.52 -5.09 0.65
C GLY A 21 0.45 -6.27 0.57
N ARG A 22 1.74 -5.96 0.44
CA ARG A 22 2.82 -6.97 0.27
C ARG A 22 3.35 -7.45 1.62
N LEU A 23 4.11 -6.60 2.29
CA LEU A 23 4.68 -6.83 3.61
C LEU A 23 4.48 -5.58 4.45
N LYS A 24 4.03 -5.74 5.69
CA LYS A 24 3.94 -4.69 6.69
C LYS A 24 4.61 -5.16 7.97
N ILE A 25 5.43 -4.31 8.59
CA ILE A 25 5.99 -4.57 9.91
C ILE A 25 5.48 -3.53 10.90
N SER A 26 5.40 -3.89 12.17
CA SER A 26 5.09 -2.91 13.21
C SER A 26 6.15 -1.79 13.24
N ASP A 27 5.75 -0.56 13.54
CA ASP A 27 6.67 0.59 13.63
C ASP A 27 7.81 0.34 14.63
N SER A 28 7.55 -0.41 15.71
CA SER A 28 8.56 -0.84 16.70
C SER A 28 9.68 -1.73 16.13
N ASN A 29 9.44 -2.38 14.99
CA ASN A 29 10.42 -3.21 14.31
C ASN A 29 11.26 -2.44 13.29
N TYR A 30 10.81 -1.26 12.86
CA TYR A 30 11.54 -0.42 11.91
C TYR A 30 12.83 0.14 12.52
N ASN A 31 13.89 0.19 11.72
CA ASN A 31 15.17 0.81 12.09
C ASN A 31 15.75 1.51 10.87
N SER A 32 15.66 2.84 10.84
CA SER A 32 16.14 3.66 9.73
C SER A 32 17.64 3.49 9.46
N LYS A 33 18.46 3.16 10.47
CA LYS A 33 19.91 2.94 10.30
C LYS A 33 20.25 1.68 9.49
N LYS A 34 19.29 0.76 9.34
CA LYS A 34 19.43 -0.52 8.62
C LYS A 34 18.81 -0.47 7.23
N VAL A 35 18.29 0.69 6.82
CA VAL A 35 17.57 0.87 5.58
C VAL A 35 18.34 1.87 4.72
N LYS A 36 18.69 1.45 3.49
CA LYS A 36 19.46 2.30 2.55
C LYS A 36 18.62 3.45 1.99
N GLN A 37 17.36 3.16 1.67
CA GLN A 37 16.41 4.11 1.11
C GLN A 37 15.01 3.81 1.64
N ALA A 38 14.27 4.87 1.98
CA ALA A 38 12.89 4.80 2.41
C ALA A 38 12.14 6.01 1.86
N VAL A 39 10.85 5.80 1.57
CA VAL A 39 9.88 6.84 1.28
C VAL A 39 9.13 7.14 2.55
N GLU A 40 9.12 8.40 2.99
CA GLU A 40 8.25 8.83 4.07
C GLU A 40 6.82 9.01 3.56
N THR A 41 5.86 8.57 4.37
CA THR A 41 4.44 8.61 4.06
C THR A 41 3.66 9.14 5.24
N TYR A 42 2.45 9.63 4.98
CA TYR A 42 1.53 10.07 6.03
C TYR A 42 0.10 9.71 5.66
N GLY A 43 -0.66 9.20 6.62
CA GLY A 43 -2.07 8.90 6.42
C GLY A 43 -2.50 7.55 6.97
N THR A 44 -3.61 7.06 6.45
CA THR A 44 -4.16 5.73 6.72
C THR A 44 -4.56 5.08 5.40
N ASN A 45 -3.89 3.99 5.06
CA ASN A 45 -4.14 3.23 3.83
C ASN A 45 -4.97 1.95 4.08
N SER A 46 -5.47 1.75 5.31
CA SER A 46 -6.21 0.55 5.68
C SER A 46 -7.48 0.89 6.47
N VAL A 47 -8.52 0.11 6.22
CA VAL A 47 -9.79 0.14 6.93
C VAL A 47 -10.02 -1.26 7.49
N GLY A 48 -10.12 -1.37 8.80
CA GLY A 48 -10.44 -2.64 9.47
C GLY A 48 -11.94 -2.75 9.76
N ALA A 49 -12.33 -3.85 10.40
CA ALA A 49 -13.72 -4.08 10.82
C ALA A 49 -14.28 -2.99 11.74
N PHE A 50 -13.40 -2.31 12.50
CA PHE A 50 -13.76 -1.21 13.41
C PHE A 50 -13.57 0.17 12.78
N GLY A 51 -13.51 0.24 11.45
CA GLY A 51 -13.28 1.47 10.70
C GLY A 51 -11.79 1.76 10.50
N ALA A 52 -11.51 3.02 10.16
CA ALA A 52 -10.16 3.44 9.83
C ALA A 52 -9.41 3.99 11.04
N GLY A 53 -8.12 3.64 11.14
CA GLY A 53 -7.22 4.25 12.11
C GLY A 53 -6.98 5.74 11.84
N LYS A 54 -6.43 6.42 12.85
CA LYS A 54 -5.96 7.81 12.71
C LYS A 54 -4.80 7.89 11.70
N PRO A 55 -4.68 8.98 10.92
CA PRO A 55 -3.50 9.25 10.10
C PRO A 55 -2.21 9.24 10.95
N LEU A 56 -1.21 8.50 10.51
CA LEU A 56 0.09 8.40 11.17
C LEU A 56 1.22 8.53 10.14
N PRO A 57 2.42 8.99 10.55
CA PRO A 57 3.61 8.87 9.73
C PRO A 57 3.98 7.40 9.55
N GLY A 58 4.56 7.07 8.41
CA GLY A 58 5.04 5.72 8.13
C GLY A 58 6.12 5.73 7.06
N TYR A 59 6.72 4.57 6.82
CA TYR A 59 7.78 4.41 5.84
C TYR A 59 7.49 3.25 4.91
N ILE A 60 7.86 3.40 3.64
CA ILE A 60 7.98 2.29 2.69
C ILE A 60 9.45 2.17 2.33
N PHE A 61 10.01 0.97 2.39
CA PHE A 61 11.43 0.75 2.15
C PHE A 61 11.70 -0.59 1.46
N ARG A 62 12.92 -0.74 0.94
CA ARG A 62 13.43 -2.04 0.48
C ARG A 62 14.27 -2.68 1.57
N THR A 63 14.01 -3.95 1.86
CA THR A 63 14.92 -4.76 2.66
C THR A 63 15.98 -5.39 1.75
N ASP A 64 17.24 -5.38 2.19
CA ASP A 64 18.31 -6.09 1.50
C ASP A 64 17.98 -7.59 1.49
N GLU A 65 17.64 -8.13 2.66
CA GLU A 65 17.32 -9.54 2.85
C GLU A 65 16.02 -9.72 3.64
N LEU A 66 15.21 -10.69 3.24
CA LEU A 66 14.08 -11.24 3.98
C LEU A 66 14.26 -12.76 4.04
N ALA A 67 14.44 -13.34 5.23
CA ALA A 67 14.40 -14.79 5.40
C ALA A 67 12.99 -15.22 5.83
N LEU A 68 12.38 -16.18 5.14
CA LEU A 68 11.06 -16.73 5.46
C LEU A 68 11.05 -18.23 5.15
N GLY A 69 10.77 -19.04 6.16
CA GLY A 69 10.85 -20.49 6.04
C GLY A 69 12.27 -20.96 5.69
N ASN A 70 12.42 -21.70 4.60
CA ASN A 70 13.70 -22.17 4.07
C ASN A 70 14.21 -21.35 2.88
N GLN A 71 13.68 -20.14 2.67
CA GLN A 71 14.02 -19.28 1.54
C GLN A 71 14.47 -17.91 2.00
N THR A 72 15.27 -17.28 1.15
CA THR A 72 15.73 -15.91 1.30
C THR A 72 15.32 -15.10 0.08
N PHE A 73 14.71 -13.95 0.34
CA PHE A 73 14.23 -12.99 -0.65
C PHE A 73 15.07 -11.72 -0.56
N GLN A 74 15.25 -11.05 -1.69
CA GLN A 74 16.09 -9.85 -1.80
C GLN A 74 15.24 -8.71 -2.34
N ASN A 75 15.54 -7.48 -1.92
CA ASN A 75 14.91 -6.25 -2.42
C ASN A 75 13.38 -6.20 -2.28
N GLU A 76 12.84 -6.85 -1.25
CA GLU A 76 11.40 -6.87 -0.98
C GLU A 76 10.92 -5.51 -0.46
N LEU A 77 9.74 -5.07 -0.92
CA LEU A 77 9.09 -3.86 -0.44
C LEU A 77 8.35 -4.13 0.87
N VAL A 78 8.67 -3.34 1.89
CA VAL A 78 8.07 -3.42 3.22
C VAL A 78 7.55 -2.04 3.60
N MET A 79 6.33 -1.98 4.14
CA MET A 79 5.80 -0.76 4.76
C MET A 79 5.75 -0.89 6.29
N THR A 80 5.75 0.23 7.00
CA THR A 80 5.53 0.25 8.45
C THR A 80 4.06 0.47 8.79
N GLY A 81 3.68 0.14 10.02
CA GLY A 81 2.35 0.43 10.56
C GLY A 81 2.13 -0.19 11.94
N SER A 82 0.88 -0.33 12.36
CA SER A 82 0.56 -0.82 13.72
C SER A 82 0.74 -2.34 13.91
N THR A 83 0.78 -3.11 12.83
CA THR A 83 0.75 -4.58 12.86
C THR A 83 1.72 -5.18 11.84
N SER A 84 2.17 -6.40 12.09
CA SER A 84 3.09 -7.14 11.22
C SER A 84 2.31 -8.15 10.37
N LEU A 85 2.24 -7.93 9.06
CA LEU A 85 1.43 -8.69 8.10
C LEU A 85 2.24 -9.09 6.87
N ILE A 86 1.90 -10.24 6.29
CA ILE A 86 2.27 -10.65 4.93
C ILE A 86 0.98 -10.90 4.15
N GLY A 87 0.87 -10.33 2.95
CA GLY A 87 -0.40 -10.22 2.24
C GLY A 87 -0.35 -10.58 0.75
N ASN A 88 -1.46 -10.30 0.08
CA ASN A 88 -1.76 -10.80 -1.27
C ASN A 88 -0.78 -10.33 -2.34
N GLU A 89 -0.23 -9.13 -2.21
CA GLU A 89 0.78 -8.64 -3.16
C GLU A 89 2.09 -9.42 -3.06
N PHE A 90 2.39 -10.10 -1.95
CA PHE A 90 3.48 -11.07 -1.85
C PHE A 90 3.01 -12.44 -2.35
N PHE A 91 1.82 -12.87 -1.95
CA PHE A 91 1.29 -14.21 -2.27
C PHE A 91 1.06 -14.45 -3.76
N LYS A 92 0.78 -13.41 -4.56
CA LYS A 92 0.61 -13.53 -6.02
C LYS A 92 1.82 -14.11 -6.75
N ASP A 93 2.98 -14.11 -6.11
CA ASP A 93 4.22 -14.70 -6.63
C ASP A 93 4.34 -16.20 -6.31
N PHE A 94 3.34 -16.79 -5.64
CA PHE A 94 3.34 -18.17 -5.15
C PHE A 94 2.01 -18.88 -5.42
N ILE A 95 2.08 -20.20 -5.54
CA ILE A 95 0.95 -21.10 -5.21
C ILE A 95 1.20 -21.57 -3.78
N PHE A 96 0.17 -21.53 -2.93
CA PHE A 96 0.32 -21.93 -1.54
C PHE A 96 -0.83 -22.81 -1.04
N ILE A 97 -0.53 -23.62 -0.03
CA ILE A 97 -1.46 -24.51 0.67
C ILE A 97 -1.40 -24.16 2.15
N MET A 98 -2.55 -23.90 2.76
CA MET A 98 -2.70 -23.78 4.21
C MET A 98 -3.15 -25.13 4.77
N ASP A 99 -2.23 -25.83 5.41
CA ASP A 99 -2.50 -27.08 6.12
C ASP A 99 -2.84 -26.76 7.58
N TRP A 100 -4.14 -26.55 7.82
CA TRP A 100 -4.68 -26.21 9.14
C TRP A 100 -4.42 -27.30 10.18
N LYS A 101 -4.50 -28.58 9.76
CA LYS A 101 -4.30 -29.72 10.66
C LYS A 101 -2.90 -29.73 11.24
N ASN A 102 -1.89 -29.45 10.42
CA ASN A 102 -0.49 -29.46 10.83
C ASN A 102 0.05 -28.07 11.16
N SER A 103 -0.78 -27.02 11.09
CA SER A 103 -0.38 -25.63 11.29
C SER A 103 0.80 -25.21 10.39
N LYS A 104 0.75 -25.62 9.12
CA LYS A 104 1.81 -25.36 8.13
C LYS A 104 1.28 -24.60 6.92
N ILE A 105 2.15 -23.77 6.35
CA ILE A 105 1.91 -23.13 5.07
C ILE A 105 3.02 -23.58 4.12
N TYR A 106 2.63 -24.22 3.02
CA TYR A 106 3.54 -24.63 1.97
C TYR A 106 3.42 -23.63 0.82
N MET A 107 4.54 -23.10 0.34
CA MET A 107 4.56 -22.10 -0.72
C MET A 107 5.52 -22.54 -1.82
N LYS A 108 5.04 -22.56 -3.06
CA LYS A 108 5.86 -22.77 -4.25
C LYS A 108 5.87 -21.49 -5.06
N ARG A 109 7.05 -20.92 -5.25
CA ARG A 109 7.21 -19.70 -6.04
C ARG A 109 6.91 -19.97 -7.51
N ILE A 110 6.14 -19.08 -8.12
CA ILE A 110 5.76 -19.12 -9.54
C ILE A 110 6.17 -17.86 -10.31
N LYS A 111 6.53 -16.77 -9.62
CA LYS A 111 7.06 -15.53 -10.21
C LYS A 111 8.26 -15.01 -9.41
N ASN A 112 9.25 -14.43 -10.10
CA ASN A 112 10.49 -13.94 -9.50
C ASN A 112 10.81 -12.47 -9.88
N ASN A 113 9.79 -11.65 -10.09
CA ASN A 113 10.02 -10.25 -10.41
C ASN A 113 10.15 -9.45 -9.11
N PRO A 114 11.21 -8.63 -8.95
CA PRO A 114 11.29 -7.70 -7.83
C PRO A 114 10.06 -6.77 -7.81
N PRO A 115 9.46 -6.52 -6.65
CA PRO A 115 8.31 -5.64 -6.56
C PRO A 115 8.71 -4.19 -6.87
N LYS A 116 7.92 -3.49 -7.68
CA LYS A 116 8.09 -2.06 -7.97
C LYS A 116 7.17 -1.22 -7.08
N LEU A 117 7.64 -0.03 -6.70
CA LEU A 117 6.82 0.97 -5.99
C LEU A 117 6.47 2.09 -6.96
N GLU A 118 5.45 1.87 -7.78
CA GLU A 118 4.95 2.87 -8.72
C GLU A 118 3.71 3.57 -8.13
N SER A 119 3.72 4.90 -8.09
CA SER A 119 2.66 5.68 -7.46
C SER A 119 2.58 7.10 -8.02
N PHE A 120 1.39 7.70 -7.98
CA PHE A 120 1.18 9.14 -8.19
C PHE A 120 1.45 9.97 -6.93
N GLY A 121 1.97 9.34 -5.86
CA GLY A 121 2.32 10.00 -4.61
C GLY A 121 1.15 10.14 -3.63
N PHE A 122 0.02 9.49 -3.87
CA PHE A 122 -1.12 9.49 -2.95
C PHE A 122 -1.96 8.21 -3.06
N GLY A 123 -2.78 7.99 -2.04
CA GLY A 123 -3.81 6.97 -1.98
C GLY A 123 -5.09 7.58 -1.40
N TYR A 124 -6.23 7.08 -1.86
CA TYR A 124 -7.55 7.56 -1.46
C TYR A 124 -8.47 6.39 -1.12
N ARG A 125 -9.53 6.70 -0.38
CA ARG A 125 -10.60 5.77 0.01
C ARG A 125 -11.95 6.41 -0.26
N PHE A 126 -12.99 5.60 -0.36
CA PHE A 126 -14.35 6.11 -0.48
C PHE A 126 -14.97 6.30 0.91
N ILE A 127 -15.46 7.50 1.20
CA ILE A 127 -16.26 7.87 2.37
C ILE A 127 -17.60 8.35 1.83
N ASP A 128 -18.69 7.68 2.18
CA ASP A 128 -20.04 7.99 1.65
C ASP A 128 -20.09 8.08 0.12
N ALA A 129 -19.49 7.10 -0.56
CA ALA A 129 -19.33 7.02 -2.02
C ALA A 129 -18.47 8.13 -2.66
N LYS A 130 -17.82 8.98 -1.86
CA LYS A 130 -16.90 10.02 -2.34
C LYS A 130 -15.43 9.66 -2.11
N PRO A 131 -14.56 9.75 -3.12
CA PRO A 131 -13.14 9.48 -2.92
C PRO A 131 -12.47 10.64 -2.18
N VAL A 132 -11.82 10.32 -1.06
CA VAL A 132 -11.08 11.26 -0.22
C VAL A 132 -9.64 10.79 -0.07
N VAL A 133 -8.69 11.71 -0.31
CA VAL A 133 -7.26 11.44 -0.13
C VAL A 133 -7.00 11.08 1.34
N ALA A 134 -6.45 9.89 1.55
CA ALA A 134 -6.26 9.31 2.87
C ALA A 134 -4.81 8.89 3.16
N PHE A 135 -3.95 8.92 2.15
CA PHE A 135 -2.53 8.58 2.24
C PHE A 135 -1.73 9.42 1.26
N VAL A 136 -0.58 9.95 1.68
CA VAL A 136 0.32 10.73 0.82
C VAL A 136 1.77 10.29 1.01
N PHE A 137 2.53 10.35 -0.08
CA PHE A 137 3.97 10.22 -0.09
C PHE A 137 4.53 11.62 0.19
N LYS A 138 5.43 11.74 1.17
CA LYS A 138 6.05 13.04 1.49
C LYS A 138 7.19 13.37 0.52
N ASP A 139 7.82 12.35 -0.04
CA ASP A 139 8.86 12.54 -1.05
C ASP A 139 8.29 13.24 -2.29
N ASN A 140 8.97 14.31 -2.70
CA ASN A 140 8.66 15.16 -3.86
C ASN A 140 7.43 16.08 -3.74
N GLY A 141 6.88 16.27 -2.53
CA GLY A 141 5.89 17.33 -2.28
C GLY A 141 4.61 17.20 -3.11
N SER A 142 3.94 16.05 -2.99
CA SER A 142 2.66 15.81 -3.68
C SER A 142 1.70 16.99 -3.47
N PRO A 143 1.13 17.59 -4.54
CA PRO A 143 0.30 18.77 -4.41
C PRO A 143 -1.08 18.46 -3.80
N VAL A 144 -1.47 17.18 -3.80
CA VAL A 144 -2.67 16.67 -3.12
C VAL A 144 -2.38 16.42 -1.64
N GLN A 145 -3.39 16.65 -0.81
CA GLN A 145 -3.29 16.61 0.64
C GLN A 145 -4.34 15.69 1.23
N ILE A 146 -4.05 15.15 2.42
CA ILE A 146 -5.03 14.37 3.20
C ILE A 146 -6.30 15.20 3.40
N GLY A 147 -7.46 14.59 3.13
CA GLY A 147 -8.76 15.24 3.26
C GLY A 147 -9.27 15.90 1.97
N ASP A 148 -8.44 16.04 0.93
CA ASP A 148 -8.91 16.46 -0.38
C ASP A 148 -10.01 15.53 -0.89
N SER A 149 -11.15 16.11 -1.28
CA SER A 149 -12.21 15.36 -1.96
C SER A 149 -11.91 15.33 -3.45
N ILE A 150 -11.74 14.15 -4.02
CA ILE A 150 -11.41 13.98 -5.43
C ILE A 150 -12.71 14.08 -6.23
N LEU A 151 -12.78 15.08 -7.12
CA LEU A 151 -13.94 15.33 -7.97
C LEU A 151 -13.85 14.55 -9.28
N SER A 152 -12.64 14.43 -9.84
CA SER A 152 -12.43 13.66 -11.06
C SER A 152 -10.98 13.22 -11.20
N ILE A 153 -10.78 12.11 -11.91
CA ILE A 153 -9.47 11.66 -12.40
C ILE A 153 -9.59 11.45 -13.90
N ASN A 154 -8.78 12.18 -14.67
CA ASN A 154 -8.90 12.33 -16.11
C ASN A 154 -10.32 12.73 -16.51
N THR A 155 -10.95 11.96 -17.39
CA THR A 155 -12.32 12.19 -17.87
C THR A 155 -13.40 11.57 -16.98
N ILE A 156 -13.04 10.90 -15.88
CA ILE A 156 -14.00 10.21 -15.01
C ILE A 156 -14.44 11.14 -13.89
N ASP A 157 -15.74 11.42 -13.84
CA ASP A 157 -16.40 12.10 -12.73
C ASP A 157 -16.55 11.15 -11.54
N LEU A 158 -16.15 11.62 -10.37
CA LEU A 158 -16.16 10.89 -9.10
C LEU A 158 -16.99 11.59 -8.02
N ASP A 159 -17.55 12.77 -8.26
CA ASP A 159 -18.32 13.53 -7.25
C ASP A 159 -19.79 13.08 -7.14
N HIS A 160 -20.29 12.37 -8.16
CA HIS A 160 -21.68 11.93 -8.29
C HIS A 160 -21.86 10.41 -8.26
N LEU A 161 -20.90 9.68 -7.70
CA LEU A 161 -20.99 8.22 -7.59
C LEU A 161 -22.01 7.81 -6.52
N ASP A 162 -22.74 6.74 -6.81
CA ASP A 162 -23.48 5.97 -5.80
C ASP A 162 -22.59 4.86 -5.22
N LYS A 163 -23.13 4.08 -4.27
CA LYS A 163 -22.37 3.02 -3.60
C LYS A 163 -21.88 1.93 -4.57
N GLU A 164 -22.68 1.58 -5.57
CA GLU A 164 -22.36 0.52 -6.51
C GLU A 164 -21.26 0.97 -7.48
N SER A 165 -21.42 2.15 -8.07
CA SER A 165 -20.43 2.75 -8.98
C SER A 165 -19.12 3.08 -8.27
N ALA A 166 -19.15 3.52 -7.00
CA ALA A 166 -17.96 3.69 -6.18
C ALA A 166 -17.23 2.35 -5.93
N CYS A 167 -17.97 1.27 -5.66
CA CYS A 167 -17.39 -0.06 -5.49
C CYS A 167 -16.78 -0.57 -6.80
N ASN A 168 -17.50 -0.42 -7.90
CA ASN A 168 -17.04 -0.79 -9.24
C ASN A 168 -15.77 -0.02 -9.62
N TYR A 169 -15.70 1.28 -9.33
CA TYR A 169 -14.50 2.09 -9.56
C TYR A 169 -13.33 1.62 -8.69
N MET A 170 -13.58 1.35 -7.40
CA MET A 170 -12.54 0.88 -6.46
C MET A 170 -11.89 -0.44 -6.91
N ILE A 171 -12.65 -1.35 -7.52
CA ILE A 171 -12.14 -2.63 -8.04
C ILE A 171 -11.40 -2.44 -9.37
N ASN A 172 -11.90 -1.54 -10.23
CA ASN A 172 -11.44 -1.43 -11.61
C ASN A 172 -10.45 -0.27 -11.86
N ARG A 173 -10.21 0.61 -10.88
CA ARG A 173 -9.27 1.76 -10.86
C ARG A 173 -8.50 1.94 -12.16
N VAL A 174 -9.07 2.72 -13.08
CA VAL A 174 -8.52 2.86 -14.43
C VAL A 174 -7.19 3.59 -14.44
N GLU A 175 -6.93 4.43 -13.43
CA GLU A 175 -5.73 5.25 -13.31
C GLU A 175 -4.45 4.42 -13.15
N LYS A 176 -4.58 3.15 -12.76
CA LYS A 176 -3.46 2.22 -12.54
C LYS A 176 -2.63 1.98 -13.81
N ASP A 177 -3.21 2.15 -14.99
CA ASP A 177 -2.55 1.89 -16.27
C ASP A 177 -2.00 3.16 -16.94
N TYR A 178 -2.30 4.35 -16.38
CA TYR A 178 -1.82 5.63 -16.90
C TYR A 178 -0.42 5.98 -16.39
N LYS A 179 0.37 6.67 -17.22
CA LYS A 179 1.64 7.27 -16.79
C LYS A 179 1.46 8.64 -16.16
N THR A 180 0.43 9.36 -16.58
CA THR A 180 0.11 10.71 -16.12
C THR A 180 -1.40 10.78 -15.91
N ILE A 181 -1.83 11.47 -14.87
CA ILE A 181 -3.24 11.75 -14.61
C ILE A 181 -3.47 13.25 -14.40
N GLU A 182 -4.65 13.69 -14.78
CA GLU A 182 -5.19 14.99 -14.41
C GLU A 182 -6.20 14.76 -13.29
N ILE A 183 -6.02 15.41 -12.15
CA ILE A 183 -6.89 15.24 -10.99
C ILE A 183 -7.48 16.58 -10.58
N LYS A 184 -8.79 16.59 -10.33
CA LYS A 184 -9.49 17.72 -9.75
C LYS A 184 -9.86 17.40 -8.32
N VAL A 185 -9.51 18.27 -7.39
CA VAL A 185 -9.83 18.10 -5.98
C VAL A 185 -10.54 19.32 -5.43
N LYS A 186 -11.38 19.10 -4.42
CA LYS A 186 -11.97 20.14 -3.59
C LYS A 186 -11.23 20.19 -2.24
N ARG A 187 -10.64 21.34 -1.94
CA ARG A 187 -9.95 21.65 -0.68
C ARG A 187 -10.49 22.95 -0.12
N ASP A 188 -11.02 22.93 1.11
CA ASP A 188 -11.57 24.11 1.79
C ASP A 188 -12.56 24.92 0.92
N GLY A 189 -13.40 24.20 0.16
CA GLY A 189 -14.39 24.79 -0.75
C GLY A 189 -13.86 25.23 -2.12
N LYS A 190 -12.54 25.26 -2.34
CA LYS A 190 -11.92 25.61 -3.62
C LYS A 190 -11.65 24.38 -4.47
N ILE A 191 -11.83 24.50 -5.78
CA ILE A 191 -11.46 23.48 -6.75
C ILE A 191 -10.02 23.76 -7.20
N LEU A 192 -9.19 22.72 -7.15
CA LEU A 192 -7.79 22.74 -7.56
C LEU A 192 -7.57 21.64 -8.60
N ASP A 193 -6.84 21.98 -9.66
CA ASP A 193 -6.49 21.06 -10.73
C ASP A 193 -4.99 20.75 -10.67
N PHE A 194 -4.63 19.47 -10.73
CA PHE A 194 -3.24 19.03 -10.74
C PHE A 194 -2.99 18.03 -11.87
N LYS A 195 -1.79 18.07 -12.43
CA LYS A 195 -1.28 17.04 -13.33
C LYS A 195 -0.18 16.27 -12.61
N LEU A 196 -0.34 14.96 -12.49
CA LEU A 196 0.54 14.09 -11.71
C LEU A 196 1.13 13.00 -12.59
N ASP A 197 2.44 12.86 -12.53
CA ASP A 197 3.16 11.77 -13.18
C ASP A 197 3.37 10.60 -12.21
N LYS A 198 3.25 9.38 -12.73
CA LYS A 198 3.54 8.16 -12.00
C LYS A 198 5.05 8.04 -11.84
N ASN A 199 5.50 8.04 -10.60
CA ASN A 199 6.89 7.87 -10.24
C ASN A 199 7.14 6.44 -9.76
N GLU A 200 8.27 5.87 -10.16
CA GLU A 200 8.82 4.68 -9.54
C GLU A 200 9.77 5.12 -8.42
N TYR A 201 9.39 4.82 -7.19
CA TYR A 201 10.13 5.10 -5.97
C TYR A 201 11.05 3.92 -5.62
N LEU A 202 12.14 4.19 -4.89
CA LEU A 202 13.10 3.18 -4.43
C LEU A 202 13.64 2.32 -5.58
N LYS A 203 14.30 2.96 -6.55
CA LYS A 203 14.95 2.29 -7.69
C LYS A 203 16.25 1.60 -7.28
#